data_AF-A0A2H9VTZ9-F1
#
_entry.id   AF-A0A2H9VTZ9-F1
#
_cell.length_a   1.000
_cell.length_b   1.000
_cell.length_c   1.000
_cell.angle_alpha   90.00
_cell.angle_beta   90.00
_cell.angle_gamma   90.00
#
_symmetry.space_group_name_H-M   'P 1'
#
loop_
_entity.id
_entity.type
_entity.pdbx_description
1 polymer ?
#
loop_
_entity_poly.entity_id
_entity_poly.type
_entity_poly.pdbx_seq_one_letter_code
_entity_poly.pdbx_strand_id
1 'polypeptide(L)'
;MLIKSIKITPAILFSFSLLFSYGSLKAQKLPNKQTVGIKTPANIKVDGKATEWSDQYQAYNNATEVYYTIANTDSVITLVVHATKPQVIQKVLENGITFSILKNKTTENSNNVKILFPSIRFDDCWKIMNGVGLPISGFRKMPGAPTHAAFSPDSILASQKEYSLEGANKQLTSILKDIRFIGIETIKDTVAGITPKSPYYRNFALRYEGYKYISIYNEDNIQAAIQFDDKKELTYELSFPTRYIKNNIANAAFNYDITVNARDGSRPGVVVFYEPPPNRGMAFPELFNATNLEGEYTLAK
;
A
#
# COMPACT_ATOMS: atom_id res chain seq x y z
N MET A 1 -3.02 74.55 -39.49
CA MET A 1 -2.41 73.41 -38.79
C MET A 1 -3.52 72.37 -38.59
N LEU A 2 -3.64 71.40 -39.49
CA LEU A 2 -4.75 70.43 -39.52
C LEU A 2 -4.47 69.25 -38.59
N ILE A 3 -5.28 69.06 -37.56
CA ILE A 3 -5.32 67.83 -36.75
C ILE A 3 -6.36 66.91 -37.39
N LYS A 4 -5.92 65.82 -38.02
CA LYS A 4 -6.82 64.76 -38.53
C LYS A 4 -7.26 63.87 -37.37
N SER A 5 -8.56 63.79 -37.16
CA SER A 5 -9.21 62.91 -36.19
C SER A 5 -9.03 61.43 -36.57
N ILE A 6 -8.41 60.64 -35.68
CA ILE A 6 -8.33 59.17 -35.80
C ILE A 6 -9.69 58.59 -35.39
N LYS A 7 -10.39 57.96 -36.32
CA LYS A 7 -11.61 57.19 -36.04
C LYS A 7 -11.20 55.82 -35.48
N ILE A 8 -11.37 55.62 -34.18
CA ILE A 8 -11.19 54.32 -33.53
C ILE A 8 -12.46 53.50 -33.80
N THR A 9 -12.34 52.46 -34.62
CA THR A 9 -13.42 51.53 -34.96
C THR A 9 -13.76 50.66 -33.74
N PRO A 10 -15.04 50.35 -33.42
CA PRO A 10 -15.42 49.61 -32.20
C PRO A 10 -15.07 48.11 -32.22
N ALA A 11 -14.28 47.64 -33.18
CA ALA A 11 -14.02 46.22 -33.41
C ALA A 11 -12.87 45.65 -32.56
N ILE A 12 -12.21 46.46 -31.72
CA ILE A 12 -11.04 46.06 -30.91
C ILE A 12 -11.34 46.17 -29.40
N LEU A 13 -12.57 45.83 -29.00
CA LEU A 13 -12.97 45.80 -27.58
C LEU A 13 -13.79 44.55 -27.22
N PHE A 14 -13.69 43.50 -28.04
CA PHE A 14 -14.37 42.22 -27.82
C PHE A 14 -13.42 41.02 -27.96
N SER A 15 -12.16 41.18 -27.55
CA SER A 15 -11.17 40.10 -27.59
C SER A 15 -10.28 40.08 -26.34
N PHE A 16 -10.88 40.31 -25.17
CA PHE A 16 -10.18 40.18 -23.88
C PHE A 16 -10.99 39.44 -22.80
N SER A 17 -12.10 38.77 -23.17
CA SER A 17 -13.05 38.17 -22.22
C SER A 17 -13.29 36.66 -22.44
N LEU A 18 -12.38 35.96 -23.12
CA LEU A 18 -12.48 34.51 -23.35
C LEU A 18 -11.18 33.75 -23.03
N LEU A 19 -10.49 34.18 -21.97
CA LEU A 19 -9.35 33.46 -21.37
C LEU A 19 -9.62 33.05 -19.91
N PHE A 20 -10.90 32.87 -19.53
CA PHE A 20 -11.30 32.10 -18.34
C PHE A 20 -11.60 30.65 -18.74
N SER A 21 -10.70 30.06 -19.51
CA SER A 21 -10.78 28.68 -19.97
C SER A 21 -10.24 27.77 -18.87
N TYR A 22 -11.15 27.20 -18.10
CA TYR A 22 -11.05 25.84 -17.55
C TYR A 22 -9.84 25.53 -16.66
N GLY A 23 -9.59 26.34 -15.64
CA GLY A 23 -8.99 25.80 -14.42
C GLY A 23 -10.00 24.87 -13.76
N SER A 24 -10.01 23.57 -14.10
CA SER A 24 -10.72 22.59 -13.27
C SER A 24 -10.04 22.60 -11.91
N LEU A 25 -10.65 23.31 -10.96
CA LEU A 25 -10.41 23.15 -9.53
C LEU A 25 -10.89 21.74 -9.16
N LYS A 26 -10.08 20.72 -9.47
CA LYS A 26 -10.33 19.35 -9.04
C LYS A 26 -9.94 19.21 -7.57
N ALA A 27 -10.67 19.92 -6.72
CA ALA A 27 -10.77 19.63 -5.30
C ALA A 27 -12.05 18.81 -5.01
N GLN A 28 -12.60 18.12 -6.03
CA GLN A 28 -13.77 17.28 -5.83
C GLN A 28 -13.37 16.14 -4.90
N LYS A 29 -14.02 16.10 -3.73
CA LYS A 29 -13.82 15.06 -2.72
C LYS A 29 -13.98 13.68 -3.38
N LEU A 30 -12.93 12.88 -3.31
CA LEU A 30 -12.96 11.51 -3.83
C LEU A 30 -14.03 10.68 -3.10
N PRO A 31 -14.71 9.75 -3.79
CA PRO A 31 -15.66 8.87 -3.14
C PRO A 31 -14.94 7.92 -2.17
N ASN A 32 -15.69 7.41 -1.18
CA ASN A 32 -15.16 6.45 -0.20
C ASN A 32 -14.82 5.08 -0.80
N LYS A 33 -15.37 4.80 -1.99
CA LYS A 33 -15.19 3.57 -2.76
C LYS A 33 -15.11 3.93 -4.24
N GLN A 34 -14.26 3.24 -5.01
CA GLN A 34 -14.22 3.40 -6.46
C GLN A 34 -15.49 2.82 -7.08
N THR A 35 -16.18 3.63 -7.90
CA THR A 35 -17.47 3.26 -8.52
C THR A 35 -17.38 2.98 -10.02
N VAL A 36 -16.24 3.28 -10.65
CA VAL A 36 -16.03 3.15 -12.09
C VAL A 36 -14.75 2.37 -12.34
N GLY A 37 -14.82 1.37 -13.22
CA GLY A 37 -13.64 0.67 -13.72
C GLY A 37 -12.83 1.56 -14.66
N ILE A 38 -11.51 1.53 -14.53
CA ILE A 38 -10.62 2.30 -15.39
C ILE A 38 -9.58 1.38 -16.04
N LYS A 39 -9.10 1.77 -17.23
CA LYS A 39 -7.99 1.06 -17.87
C LYS A 39 -6.69 1.37 -17.16
N THR A 40 -5.84 0.37 -17.02
CA THR A 40 -4.46 0.58 -16.56
C THR A 40 -3.74 1.50 -17.55
N PRO A 41 -2.95 2.49 -17.10
CA PRO A 41 -2.16 3.34 -17.98
C PRO A 41 -1.26 2.51 -18.92
N ALA A 42 -1.04 3.03 -20.14
CA ALA A 42 -0.13 2.38 -21.07
C ALA A 42 1.30 2.36 -20.50
N ASN A 43 2.00 1.24 -20.67
CA ASN A 43 3.39 1.04 -20.21
C ASN A 43 3.58 1.17 -18.68
N ILE A 44 2.59 0.77 -17.88
CA ILE A 44 2.71 0.73 -16.42
C ILE A 44 3.97 0.00 -15.97
N LYS A 45 4.71 0.60 -15.04
CA LYS A 45 5.82 -0.02 -14.32
C LYS A 45 5.38 -0.19 -12.88
N VAL A 46 5.48 -1.42 -12.38
CA VAL A 46 5.20 -1.72 -10.97
C VAL A 46 6.50 -1.49 -10.20
N ASP A 47 6.86 -0.22 -9.99
CA ASP A 47 8.08 0.19 -9.30
C ASP A 47 7.82 0.89 -7.96
N GLY A 48 6.55 1.00 -7.56
CA GLY A 48 6.13 1.59 -6.30
C GLY A 48 6.00 3.10 -6.39
N LYS A 49 5.91 3.68 -7.60
CA LYS A 49 5.70 5.12 -7.81
C LYS A 49 4.33 5.39 -8.43
N ALA A 50 3.77 6.55 -8.12
CA ALA A 50 2.48 6.97 -8.66
C ALA A 50 2.56 7.75 -9.98
N THR A 51 3.75 7.82 -10.61
CA THR A 51 4.01 8.71 -11.76
C THR A 51 3.05 8.47 -12.92
N GLU A 52 2.85 7.21 -13.28
CA GLU A 52 1.95 6.75 -14.35
C GLU A 52 0.47 7.03 -14.05
N TRP A 53 0.14 7.23 -12.77
CA TRP A 53 -1.18 7.55 -12.28
C TRP A 53 -1.42 9.07 -12.17
N SER A 54 -0.37 9.89 -12.34
CA SER A 54 -0.42 11.36 -12.23
C SER A 54 -1.05 11.85 -10.91
N ASP A 55 -0.79 11.12 -9.82
CA ASP A 55 -1.41 11.30 -8.50
C ASP A 55 -2.96 11.32 -8.54
N GLN A 56 -3.58 10.72 -9.57
CA GLN A 56 -5.03 10.62 -9.73
C GLN A 56 -5.54 9.28 -9.20
N TYR A 57 -6.00 9.29 -7.96
CA TYR A 57 -6.67 8.15 -7.34
C TYR A 57 -8.18 8.19 -7.55
N GLN A 58 -8.82 7.03 -7.68
CA GLN A 58 -10.27 6.95 -7.92
C GLN A 58 -11.09 7.05 -6.64
N ALA A 59 -10.49 6.75 -5.48
CA ALA A 59 -11.17 6.79 -4.20
C ALA A 59 -10.22 7.12 -3.05
N TYR A 60 -10.78 7.70 -1.98
CA TYR A 60 -10.14 7.85 -0.68
C TYR A 60 -11.06 7.26 0.37
N ASN A 61 -10.61 6.19 1.02
CA ASN A 61 -11.44 5.49 2.00
C ASN A 61 -11.16 5.99 3.41
N ASN A 62 -12.18 6.46 4.12
CA ASN A 62 -12.01 7.05 5.45
C ASN A 62 -11.75 6.01 6.55
N ALA A 63 -12.07 4.71 6.33
CA ALA A 63 -11.84 3.67 7.32
C ALA A 63 -10.39 3.18 7.30
N THR A 64 -9.80 3.03 6.12
CA THR A 64 -8.39 2.63 5.94
C THR A 64 -7.44 3.82 5.82
N GLU A 65 -7.99 5.01 5.56
CA GLU A 65 -7.28 6.27 5.39
C GLU A 65 -6.24 6.27 4.25
N VAL A 66 -6.49 5.44 3.23
CA VAL A 66 -5.66 5.38 2.01
C VAL A 66 -6.41 5.89 0.79
N TYR A 67 -5.66 6.45 -0.13
CA TYR A 67 -6.08 6.61 -1.51
C TYR A 67 -5.88 5.30 -2.24
N TYR A 68 -6.78 4.95 -3.16
CA TYR A 68 -6.59 3.76 -3.97
C TYR A 68 -7.25 3.84 -5.34
N THR A 69 -6.74 2.99 -6.23
CA THR A 69 -7.25 2.75 -7.57
C THR A 69 -7.08 1.28 -7.90
N ILE A 70 -8.16 0.64 -8.36
CA ILE A 70 -8.11 -0.62 -9.09
C ILE A 70 -8.26 -0.29 -10.57
N ALA A 71 -7.41 -0.88 -11.40
CA ALA A 71 -7.47 -0.76 -12.85
C ALA A 71 -7.28 -2.12 -13.50
N ASN A 72 -7.64 -2.23 -14.77
CA ASN A 72 -7.36 -3.45 -15.53
C ASN A 72 -6.96 -3.18 -16.98
N THR A 73 -6.20 -4.13 -17.52
CA THR A 73 -6.15 -4.40 -18.95
C THR A 73 -7.04 -5.62 -19.25
N ASP A 74 -6.97 -6.17 -20.45
CA ASP A 74 -7.64 -7.44 -20.78
C ASP A 74 -7.04 -8.63 -20.00
N SER A 75 -5.77 -8.54 -19.60
CA SER A 75 -5.01 -9.66 -19.05
C SER A 75 -4.50 -9.46 -17.63
N VAL A 76 -4.57 -8.25 -17.07
CA VAL A 76 -3.97 -7.89 -15.78
C VAL A 76 -4.93 -7.02 -14.96
N ILE A 77 -5.00 -7.28 -13.65
CA ILE A 77 -5.57 -6.38 -12.64
C ILE A 77 -4.41 -5.68 -11.93
N THR A 78 -4.54 -4.38 -11.71
CA THR A 78 -3.59 -3.58 -10.95
C THR A 78 -4.31 -2.87 -9.81
N LEU A 79 -3.78 -3.01 -8.59
CA LEU A 79 -4.16 -2.24 -7.42
C LEU A 79 -3.02 -1.27 -7.10
N VAL A 80 -3.36 0.00 -6.94
CA VAL A 80 -2.46 1.03 -6.40
C VAL A 80 -3.07 1.61 -5.15
N VAL A 81 -2.26 1.70 -4.10
CA VAL A 81 -2.63 2.28 -2.81
C VAL A 81 -1.60 3.34 -2.45
N HIS A 82 -2.06 4.48 -1.97
CA HIS A 82 -1.20 5.56 -1.51
C HIS A 82 -1.59 6.00 -0.10
N ALA A 83 -0.61 5.99 0.79
CA ALA A 83 -0.77 6.29 2.20
C ALA A 83 0.07 7.52 2.57
N THR A 84 -0.61 8.53 3.12
CA THR A 84 0.01 9.81 3.50
C THR A 84 0.22 9.95 5.01
N LYS A 85 -0.52 9.16 5.80
CA LYS A 85 -0.45 9.22 7.27
C LYS A 85 0.64 8.29 7.81
N PRO A 86 1.56 8.77 8.67
CA PRO A 86 2.64 7.94 9.21
C PRO A 86 2.20 6.65 9.90
N GLN A 87 1.08 6.68 10.64
CA GLN A 87 0.55 5.49 11.30
C GLN A 87 0.01 4.46 10.29
N VAL A 88 -0.59 4.90 9.19
CA VAL A 88 -1.08 4.02 8.12
C VAL A 88 0.09 3.42 7.37
N ILE A 89 1.08 4.24 7.01
CA ILE A 89 2.36 3.80 6.42
C ILE A 89 3.00 2.74 7.30
N GLN A 90 3.05 2.98 8.62
CA GLN A 90 3.58 2.03 9.59
C GLN A 90 2.81 0.70 9.58
N LYS A 91 1.47 0.70 9.54
CA LYS A 91 0.68 -0.54 9.41
C LYS A 91 0.99 -1.28 8.12
N VAL A 92 1.07 -0.56 7.00
CA VAL A 92 1.40 -1.13 5.69
C VAL A 92 2.79 -1.75 5.69
N LEU A 93 3.81 -1.09 6.23
CA LEU A 93 5.16 -1.67 6.29
C LEU A 93 5.25 -2.84 7.27
N GLU A 94 4.60 -2.76 8.43
CA GLU A 94 4.65 -3.81 9.44
C GLU A 94 3.87 -5.06 9.01
N ASN A 95 2.62 -4.92 8.56
CA ASN A 95 1.71 -6.06 8.35
C ASN A 95 1.12 -6.14 6.95
N GLY A 96 1.39 -5.15 6.11
CA GLY A 96 0.96 -5.11 4.73
C GLY A 96 -0.52 -4.97 4.50
N ILE A 97 -0.82 -5.03 3.21
CA ILE A 97 -2.15 -4.92 2.64
C ILE A 97 -2.53 -6.31 2.15
N THR A 98 -3.68 -6.78 2.61
CA THR A 98 -4.33 -7.96 2.04
C THR A 98 -5.34 -7.49 1.00
N PHE A 99 -5.10 -7.79 -0.27
CA PHE A 99 -6.07 -7.61 -1.34
C PHE A 99 -6.78 -8.93 -1.61
N SER A 100 -8.08 -8.96 -1.34
CA SER A 100 -8.93 -10.14 -1.51
C SER A 100 -9.89 -9.95 -2.67
N ILE A 101 -9.94 -10.92 -3.58
CA ILE A 101 -10.94 -11.02 -4.64
C ILE A 101 -11.92 -12.12 -4.24
N LEU A 102 -13.16 -11.71 -4.01
CA LEU A 102 -14.16 -12.56 -3.36
C LEU A 102 -15.04 -13.23 -4.41
N LYS A 103 -15.20 -14.56 -4.30
CA LYS A 103 -16.14 -15.30 -5.19
C LYS A 103 -17.59 -14.98 -4.86
N ASN A 104 -17.88 -14.81 -3.56
CA ASN A 104 -19.15 -14.37 -3.00
C ASN A 104 -18.86 -13.16 -2.10
N LYS A 105 -19.87 -12.43 -1.64
CA LYS A 105 -19.69 -11.28 -0.71
C LYS A 105 -19.17 -11.66 0.69
N THR A 106 -18.68 -12.89 0.91
CA THR A 106 -18.19 -13.36 2.20
C THR A 106 -16.68 -13.61 2.17
N THR A 107 -16.00 -13.24 3.25
CA THR A 107 -14.53 -13.22 3.37
C THR A 107 -13.91 -14.57 3.79
N GLU A 108 -14.73 -15.50 4.26
CA GLU A 108 -14.30 -16.78 4.86
C GLU A 108 -14.22 -17.96 3.87
N ASN A 109 -14.60 -17.77 2.61
CA ASN A 109 -14.63 -18.87 1.64
C ASN A 109 -13.23 -19.24 1.12
N SER A 110 -12.96 -20.55 1.04
CA SER A 110 -11.73 -21.15 0.49
C SER A 110 -11.46 -20.82 -0.98
N ASN A 111 -12.47 -20.32 -1.70
CA ASN A 111 -12.39 -19.94 -3.11
C ASN A 111 -12.02 -18.46 -3.32
N ASN A 112 -11.79 -17.69 -2.25
CA ASN A 112 -11.33 -16.32 -2.37
C ASN A 112 -9.84 -16.30 -2.72
N VAL A 113 -9.45 -15.42 -3.65
CA VAL A 113 -8.04 -15.17 -3.93
C VAL A 113 -7.58 -14.07 -2.98
N LYS A 114 -6.55 -14.34 -2.18
CA LYS A 114 -5.98 -13.34 -1.25
C LYS A 114 -4.52 -13.14 -1.57
N ILE A 115 -4.11 -11.88 -1.63
CA ILE A 115 -2.75 -11.45 -1.92
C ILE A 115 -2.29 -10.55 -0.78
N LEU A 116 -1.19 -10.91 -0.12
CA LEU A 116 -0.63 -10.15 0.99
C LEU A 116 0.77 -9.67 0.64
N PHE A 117 0.96 -8.35 0.72
CA PHE A 117 2.23 -7.67 0.53
C PHE A 117 2.24 -6.31 1.28
N PRO A 118 3.37 -5.80 1.78
CA PRO A 118 4.64 -6.49 1.93
C PRO A 118 4.67 -7.40 3.17
N SER A 119 5.78 -8.11 3.30
CA SER A 119 6.13 -8.88 4.50
C SER A 119 7.50 -8.42 5.00
N ILE A 120 7.53 -7.36 5.82
CA ILE A 120 8.76 -6.79 6.34
C ILE A 120 8.95 -7.22 7.80
N ARG A 121 10.18 -7.53 8.17
CA ARG A 121 10.53 -7.71 9.57
C ARG A 121 10.36 -6.40 10.32
N PHE A 122 9.97 -6.51 11.58
CA PHE A 122 9.69 -5.36 12.41
C PHE A 122 10.92 -4.41 12.54
N ASP A 123 12.11 -4.95 12.74
CA ASP A 123 13.35 -4.17 12.88
C ASP A 123 13.74 -3.43 11.60
N ASP A 124 13.44 -4.01 10.44
CA ASP A 124 13.67 -3.37 9.16
C ASP A 124 12.67 -2.27 8.87
N CYS A 125 11.38 -2.48 9.18
CA CYS A 125 10.37 -1.42 9.14
C CYS A 125 10.82 -0.21 9.98
N TRP A 126 11.35 -0.47 11.17
CA TRP A 126 11.85 0.59 12.05
C TRP A 126 13.03 1.35 11.44
N LYS A 127 14.01 0.67 10.84
CA LYS A 127 15.12 1.34 10.12
C LYS A 127 14.62 2.17 8.95
N ILE A 128 13.68 1.64 8.16
CA ILE A 128 13.10 2.30 7.00
C ILE A 128 12.34 3.56 7.40
N MET A 129 11.46 3.47 8.41
CA MET A 129 10.67 4.60 8.92
C MET A 129 11.57 5.73 9.46
N ASN A 130 12.59 5.39 10.25
CA ASN A 130 13.60 6.38 10.68
C ASN A 130 14.40 6.91 9.49
N GLY A 131 14.67 6.05 8.50
CA GLY A 131 15.28 6.34 7.21
C GLY A 131 14.68 7.53 6.49
N VAL A 132 13.35 7.60 6.47
CA VAL A 132 12.58 8.69 5.87
C VAL A 132 12.20 9.80 6.87
N GLY A 133 12.61 9.67 8.14
CA GLY A 133 12.28 10.62 9.20
C GLY A 133 10.80 10.63 9.58
N LEU A 134 10.12 9.49 9.48
CA LEU A 134 8.75 9.32 9.96
C LEU A 134 8.74 8.78 11.39
N PRO A 135 7.83 9.26 12.25
CA PRO A 135 7.72 8.75 13.61
C PRO A 135 7.22 7.31 13.60
N ILE A 136 7.74 6.50 14.52
CA ILE A 136 7.27 5.15 14.75
C ILE A 136 6.56 5.04 16.10
N SER A 137 5.32 4.57 16.07
CA SER A 137 4.48 4.48 17.26
C SER A 137 4.58 3.11 17.94
N GLY A 138 4.41 3.10 19.25
CA GLY A 138 4.41 1.89 20.09
C GLY A 138 5.76 1.45 20.65
N PHE A 139 6.82 2.24 20.45
CA PHE A 139 8.06 2.08 21.21
C PHE A 139 8.10 3.01 22.42
N ARG A 140 8.29 2.43 23.60
CA ARG A 140 8.79 3.16 24.76
C ARG A 140 10.08 2.48 25.19
N LYS A 141 11.15 3.27 25.35
CA LYS A 141 12.34 2.85 26.09
C LYS A 141 11.85 2.49 27.50
N MET A 142 11.87 1.22 27.86
CA MET A 142 11.54 0.81 29.23
C MET A 142 12.64 1.36 30.14
N PRO A 143 12.31 2.20 31.13
CA PRO A 143 13.30 2.66 32.10
C PRO A 143 13.87 1.45 32.83
N GLY A 144 15.20 1.28 32.83
CA GLY A 144 15.88 0.21 33.56
C GLY A 144 16.05 -1.12 32.82
N ALA A 145 15.59 -1.27 31.57
CA ALA A 145 15.96 -2.43 30.76
C ALA A 145 17.49 -2.44 30.55
N PRO A 146 18.20 -3.55 30.83
CA PRO A 146 19.64 -3.62 30.70
C PRO A 146 20.05 -3.22 29.28
N THR A 147 20.97 -2.26 29.18
CA THR A 147 21.49 -1.65 27.95
C THR A 147 22.09 -2.65 26.95
N HIS A 148 22.22 -3.91 27.34
CA HIS A 148 22.72 -5.00 26.50
C HIS A 148 21.63 -5.65 25.62
N ALA A 149 20.34 -5.39 25.85
CA ALA A 149 19.26 -5.75 24.91
C ALA A 149 19.11 -4.68 23.80
N ALA A 150 20.20 -4.46 23.07
CA ALA A 150 20.34 -4.12 21.65
C ALA A 150 19.40 -3.12 20.93
N PHE A 151 18.68 -2.22 21.59
CA PHE A 151 18.05 -1.07 20.90
C PHE A 151 18.06 0.19 21.78
N SER A 152 19.27 0.68 22.12
CA SER A 152 19.36 2.05 22.65
C SER A 152 19.04 3.03 21.52
N PRO A 153 18.06 3.93 21.68
CA PRO A 153 17.83 5.00 20.71
C PRO A 153 19.11 5.78 20.41
N ASP A 154 20.00 5.93 21.40
CA ASP A 154 21.24 6.71 21.30
C ASP A 154 22.30 6.05 20.39
N SER A 155 22.40 4.71 20.40
CA SER A 155 23.31 3.99 19.49
C SER A 155 22.84 4.04 18.03
N ILE A 156 21.55 4.31 17.81
CA ILE A 156 20.96 4.39 16.48
C ILE A 156 20.85 5.84 16.00
N LEU A 157 20.68 6.79 16.92
CA LEU A 157 20.90 8.22 16.67
C LEU A 157 22.32 8.48 16.16
N ALA A 158 23.32 7.76 16.69
CA ALA A 158 24.71 7.84 16.20
C ALA A 158 24.90 7.25 14.78
N SER A 159 24.04 6.32 14.34
CA SER A 159 24.03 5.79 12.97
C SER A 159 23.11 6.57 12.01
N GLN A 160 22.53 7.70 12.44
CA GLN A 160 21.61 8.51 11.62
C GLN A 160 22.26 9.26 10.46
N LYS A 161 23.60 9.29 10.38
CA LYS A 161 24.32 10.05 9.36
C LYS A 161 24.11 9.55 7.92
N GLU A 162 23.48 8.39 7.72
CA GLU A 162 23.25 7.79 6.39
C GLU A 162 21.77 7.49 6.06
N TYR A 163 20.82 7.95 6.88
CA TYR A 163 19.40 7.76 6.60
C TYR A 163 18.89 8.83 5.63
N SER A 164 18.96 8.52 4.34
CA SER A 164 18.32 9.27 3.26
C SER A 164 17.08 8.54 2.76
N LEU A 165 16.17 9.29 2.11
CA LEU A 165 15.04 8.73 1.38
C LEU A 165 15.49 7.65 0.38
N GLU A 166 16.59 7.90 -0.34
CA GLU A 166 17.20 6.94 -1.26
C GLU A 166 17.66 5.67 -0.54
N GLY A 167 18.32 5.81 0.62
CA GLY A 167 18.75 4.68 1.45
C GLY A 167 17.57 3.84 1.94
N ALA A 168 16.50 4.47 2.40
CA ALA A 168 15.28 3.81 2.83
C ALA A 168 14.59 3.04 1.68
N ASN A 169 14.48 3.68 0.50
CA ASN A 169 13.93 3.04 -0.70
C ASN A 169 14.80 1.87 -1.19
N LYS A 170 16.13 2.01 -1.20
CA LYS A 170 17.06 0.92 -1.52
C LYS A 170 16.91 -0.24 -0.55
N GLN A 171 16.78 0.04 0.74
CA GLN A 171 16.54 -0.97 1.76
C GLN A 171 15.19 -1.68 1.54
N LEU A 172 14.12 -0.93 1.27
CA LEU A 172 12.81 -1.50 0.91
C LEU A 172 12.93 -2.48 -0.27
N THR A 173 13.46 -2.05 -1.41
CA THR A 173 13.62 -2.92 -2.59
C THR A 173 14.47 -4.16 -2.31
N SER A 174 15.45 -4.06 -1.41
CA SER A 174 16.29 -5.20 -1.01
C SER A 174 15.56 -6.24 -0.14
N ILE A 175 14.57 -5.82 0.65
CA ILE A 175 13.87 -6.69 1.63
C ILE A 175 12.56 -7.24 1.06
N LEU A 176 11.92 -6.51 0.16
CA LEU A 176 10.67 -6.89 -0.48
C LEU A 176 10.89 -7.99 -1.52
N LYS A 177 11.13 -9.22 -1.06
CA LYS A 177 11.43 -10.37 -1.93
C LYS A 177 10.26 -11.32 -2.14
N ASP A 178 9.30 -11.32 -1.22
CA ASP A 178 8.22 -12.30 -1.22
C ASP A 178 6.84 -11.66 -1.22
N ILE A 179 5.93 -12.27 -1.97
CA ILE A 179 4.49 -12.01 -1.97
C ILE A 179 3.80 -13.27 -1.47
N ARG A 180 2.71 -13.12 -0.70
CA ARG A 180 1.97 -14.24 -0.12
C ARG A 180 0.61 -14.40 -0.78
N PHE A 181 0.23 -15.64 -1.09
CA PHE A 181 -1.00 -15.97 -1.82
C PHE A 181 -1.85 -17.07 -1.19
N ILE A 182 -3.17 -16.93 -1.27
CA ILE A 182 -4.17 -17.99 -1.03
C ILE A 182 -5.14 -18.05 -2.22
N GLY A 183 -5.69 -19.24 -2.49
CA GLY A 183 -6.81 -19.42 -3.44
C GLY A 183 -6.41 -19.66 -4.89
N ILE A 184 -5.12 -19.81 -5.19
CA ILE A 184 -4.61 -20.10 -6.53
C ILE A 184 -3.80 -21.41 -6.50
N GLU A 185 -4.39 -22.48 -7.00
CA GLU A 185 -3.78 -23.83 -6.95
C GLU A 185 -2.53 -23.94 -7.83
N THR A 186 -2.54 -23.31 -9.01
CA THR A 186 -1.47 -23.39 -10.00
C THR A 186 -0.18 -22.69 -9.59
N ILE A 187 -0.25 -21.74 -8.65
CA ILE A 187 0.93 -21.07 -8.12
C ILE A 187 1.71 -22.05 -7.25
N LYS A 188 2.98 -22.25 -7.57
CA LYS A 188 3.90 -23.09 -6.80
C LYS A 188 4.50 -22.27 -5.65
N ASP A 189 4.46 -22.81 -4.44
CA ASP A 189 5.16 -22.23 -3.28
C ASP A 189 6.68 -22.29 -3.54
N THR A 190 7.35 -21.14 -3.54
CA THR A 190 8.78 -21.03 -3.85
C THR A 190 9.67 -21.42 -2.67
N VAL A 191 9.12 -21.50 -1.46
CA VAL A 191 9.86 -21.92 -0.27
C VAL A 191 9.85 -23.46 -0.20
N ALA A 192 10.88 -24.07 -0.79
CA ALA A 192 11.04 -25.52 -0.85
C ALA A 192 11.17 -26.15 0.56
N GLY A 193 10.57 -27.33 0.74
CA GLY A 193 10.81 -28.19 1.91
C GLY A 193 10.07 -27.81 3.20
N ILE A 194 9.23 -26.77 3.19
CA ILE A 194 8.45 -26.35 4.37
C ILE A 194 7.00 -26.81 4.23
N THR A 195 6.75 -28.02 4.73
CA THR A 195 5.40 -28.62 4.81
C THR A 195 4.77 -28.35 6.18
N PRO A 196 3.45 -28.54 6.36
CA PRO A 196 2.83 -28.50 7.68
C PRO A 196 3.48 -29.41 8.75
N LYS A 197 4.27 -30.40 8.32
CA LYS A 197 5.02 -31.32 9.19
C LYS A 197 6.45 -30.84 9.53
N SER A 198 6.94 -29.78 8.88
CA SER A 198 8.30 -29.27 9.12
C SER A 198 8.39 -28.64 10.51
N PRO A 199 9.46 -28.88 11.31
CA PRO A 199 9.56 -28.39 12.70
C PRO A 199 9.42 -26.87 12.84
N TYR A 200 9.79 -26.13 11.80
CA TYR A 200 9.76 -24.67 11.77
C TYR A 200 8.55 -24.09 11.04
N TYR A 201 7.59 -24.91 10.58
CA TYR A 201 6.41 -24.45 9.83
C TYR A 201 5.64 -23.36 10.60
N ARG A 202 5.51 -23.52 11.92
CA ARG A 202 4.86 -22.54 12.81
C ARG A 202 5.67 -21.27 13.06
N ASN A 203 6.98 -21.32 12.83
CA ASN A 203 7.87 -20.17 13.01
C ASN A 203 7.88 -19.23 11.79
N PHE A 204 7.32 -19.65 10.66
CA PHE A 204 7.06 -18.77 9.53
C PHE A 204 5.72 -18.08 9.76
N ALA A 205 5.77 -16.80 10.13
CA ALA A 205 4.58 -15.97 10.36
C ALA A 205 3.57 -16.13 9.22
N LEU A 206 2.32 -16.50 9.54
CA LEU A 206 1.18 -16.71 8.62
C LEU A 206 1.21 -17.95 7.71
N ARG A 207 2.17 -18.89 7.82
CA ARG A 207 2.00 -20.20 7.14
C ARG A 207 0.79 -20.97 7.67
N TYR A 208 0.40 -20.75 8.92
CA TYR A 208 -0.76 -21.37 9.55
C TYR A 208 -2.10 -21.03 8.86
N GLU A 209 -2.14 -19.96 8.06
CA GLU A 209 -3.34 -19.54 7.32
C GLU A 209 -3.40 -20.09 5.89
N GLY A 210 -2.44 -20.95 5.50
CA GLY A 210 -2.40 -21.57 4.17
C GLY A 210 -1.79 -20.71 3.07
N TYR A 211 -1.13 -19.59 3.42
CA TYR A 211 -0.40 -18.78 2.44
C TYR A 211 0.76 -19.56 1.80
N LYS A 212 0.78 -19.55 0.46
CA LYS A 212 1.95 -19.86 -0.36
C LYS A 212 2.83 -18.61 -0.47
N TYR A 213 4.13 -18.82 -0.61
CA TYR A 213 5.10 -17.75 -0.81
C TYR A 213 5.56 -17.79 -2.26
N ILE A 214 5.64 -16.64 -2.90
CA ILE A 214 6.29 -16.51 -4.20
C ILE A 214 7.27 -15.36 -4.16
N SER A 215 8.38 -15.51 -4.89
CA SER A 215 9.32 -14.42 -5.15
C SER A 215 8.63 -13.31 -5.95
N ILE A 216 8.97 -12.04 -5.72
CA ILE A 216 8.59 -10.93 -6.62
C ILE A 216 9.17 -11.09 -8.03
N TYR A 217 10.23 -11.90 -8.16
CA TYR A 217 10.80 -12.37 -9.43
C TYR A 217 10.26 -13.79 -9.71
N ASN A 218 9.05 -13.87 -10.26
CA ASN A 218 8.34 -15.12 -10.54
C ASN A 218 7.97 -15.24 -12.04
N GLU A 219 7.66 -16.47 -12.46
CA GLU A 219 7.16 -16.78 -13.82
C GLU A 219 5.64 -16.57 -13.94
N ASP A 220 4.97 -16.28 -12.82
CA ASP A 220 3.53 -16.08 -12.74
C ASP A 220 3.08 -14.68 -13.19
N ASN A 221 4.02 -13.79 -13.56
CA ASN A 221 3.80 -12.39 -13.91
C ASN A 221 3.08 -11.60 -12.81
N ILE A 222 3.33 -11.95 -11.56
CA ILE A 222 2.85 -11.22 -10.40
C ILE A 222 3.93 -10.23 -10.00
N GLN A 223 3.59 -8.95 -9.96
CA GLN A 223 4.52 -7.89 -9.63
C GLN A 223 3.97 -7.12 -8.44
N ALA A 224 4.85 -6.75 -7.51
CA ALA A 224 4.50 -5.87 -6.42
C ALA A 224 5.69 -5.00 -6.05
N ALA A 225 5.43 -3.74 -5.72
CA ALA A 225 6.46 -2.79 -5.34
C ALA A 225 5.91 -1.76 -4.34
N ILE A 226 6.81 -1.21 -3.54
CA ILE A 226 6.51 -0.14 -2.60
C ILE A 226 7.67 0.84 -2.61
N GLN A 227 7.34 2.14 -2.64
CA GLN A 227 8.34 3.19 -2.55
C GLN A 227 7.80 4.42 -1.81
N PHE A 228 8.70 5.11 -1.13
CA PHE A 228 8.45 6.47 -0.64
C PHE A 228 8.77 7.50 -1.71
N ASP A 229 7.95 8.53 -1.80
CA ASP A 229 8.22 9.73 -2.59
C ASP A 229 8.97 10.81 -1.79
N ASP A 230 9.22 11.96 -2.43
CA ASP A 230 9.91 13.10 -1.82
C ASP A 230 9.12 13.75 -0.67
N LYS A 231 7.80 13.52 -0.60
CA LYS A 231 6.93 13.94 0.50
C LYS A 231 6.91 12.93 1.65
N LYS A 232 7.63 11.80 1.50
CA LYS A 232 7.67 10.67 2.43
C LYS A 232 6.31 9.97 2.54
N GLU A 233 5.50 10.08 1.50
CA GLU A 233 4.25 9.34 1.35
C GLU A 233 4.57 7.98 0.70
N LEU A 234 3.82 6.95 1.07
CA LEU A 234 4.09 5.58 0.64
C LEU A 234 3.16 5.19 -0.50
N THR A 235 3.72 4.80 -1.63
CA THR A 235 2.96 4.18 -2.72
C THR A 235 3.20 2.68 -2.73
N TYR A 236 2.11 1.92 -2.83
CA TYR A 236 2.04 0.48 -2.95
C TYR A 236 1.43 0.15 -4.30
N GLU A 237 2.05 -0.78 -5.03
CA GLU A 237 1.52 -1.29 -6.28
C GLU A 237 1.53 -2.81 -6.27
N LEU A 238 0.44 -3.40 -6.75
CA LEU A 238 0.28 -4.84 -6.94
C LEU A 238 -0.38 -5.07 -8.29
N SER A 239 0.22 -5.91 -9.13
CA SER A 239 -0.28 -6.25 -10.44
C SER A 239 -0.23 -7.76 -10.64
N PHE A 240 -1.33 -8.36 -11.10
CA PHE A 240 -1.39 -9.80 -11.33
C PHE A 240 -2.34 -10.18 -12.48
N PRO A 241 -2.10 -11.31 -13.15
CA PRO A 241 -2.93 -11.76 -14.27
C PRO A 241 -4.40 -12.04 -13.90
N THR A 242 -5.34 -11.57 -14.74
CA THR A 242 -6.79 -11.81 -14.59
C THR A 242 -7.16 -13.29 -14.62
N ARG A 243 -6.33 -14.13 -15.27
CA ARG A 243 -6.53 -15.60 -15.29
C ARG A 243 -6.61 -16.21 -13.89
N TYR A 244 -5.96 -15.63 -12.88
CA TYR A 244 -5.97 -16.14 -11.52
C TYR A 244 -7.29 -15.89 -10.78
N ILE A 245 -8.12 -14.96 -11.28
CA ILE A 245 -9.41 -14.60 -10.67
C ILE A 245 -10.59 -14.83 -11.62
N LYS A 246 -10.38 -15.54 -12.73
CA LYS A 246 -11.42 -15.77 -13.75
C LYS A 246 -12.69 -16.38 -13.15
N ASN A 247 -12.55 -17.25 -12.15
CA ASN A 247 -13.66 -17.91 -11.46
C ASN A 247 -14.37 -17.01 -10.43
N ASN A 248 -13.81 -15.84 -10.14
CA ASN A 248 -14.36 -14.83 -9.23
C ASN A 248 -15.00 -13.66 -9.99
N ILE A 249 -14.85 -13.62 -11.32
CA ILE A 249 -15.45 -12.60 -12.18
C ILE A 249 -16.82 -13.10 -12.66
N ALA A 250 -17.87 -12.34 -12.36
CA ALA A 250 -19.22 -12.56 -12.86
C ALA A 250 -19.72 -11.29 -13.56
N ASN A 251 -20.26 -11.43 -14.78
CA ASN A 251 -20.77 -10.28 -15.57
C ASN A 251 -19.75 -9.13 -15.71
N ALA A 252 -18.48 -9.47 -15.94
CA ALA A 252 -17.36 -8.51 -15.99
C ALA A 252 -17.20 -7.68 -14.71
N ALA A 253 -17.59 -8.20 -13.54
CA ALA A 253 -17.37 -7.58 -12.24
C ALA A 253 -16.89 -8.60 -11.19
N PHE A 254 -16.23 -8.13 -10.15
CA PHE A 254 -15.88 -8.93 -8.98
C PHE A 254 -16.01 -8.10 -7.69
N ASN A 255 -16.29 -8.79 -6.58
CA ASN A 255 -16.25 -8.18 -5.26
C ASN A 255 -14.82 -8.21 -4.72
N TYR A 256 -14.41 -7.18 -4.00
CA TYR A 256 -13.09 -7.11 -3.39
C TYR A 256 -13.14 -6.59 -1.96
N ASP A 257 -12.09 -6.94 -1.21
CA ASP A 257 -11.74 -6.35 0.08
C ASP A 257 -10.27 -5.91 0.06
N ILE A 258 -10.00 -4.70 0.54
CA ILE A 258 -8.64 -4.19 0.79
C ILE A 258 -8.51 -3.98 2.30
N THR A 259 -7.70 -4.81 2.94
CA THR A 259 -7.42 -4.72 4.38
C THR A 259 -6.02 -4.18 4.61
N VAL A 260 -5.91 -3.07 5.33
CA VAL A 260 -4.65 -2.60 5.95
C VAL A 260 -4.52 -3.32 7.30
N ASN A 261 -3.65 -4.32 7.35
CA ASN A 261 -3.60 -5.26 8.46
C ASN A 261 -3.16 -4.59 9.77
N ALA A 262 -3.68 -5.11 10.88
CA ALA A 262 -3.30 -4.68 12.22
C ALA A 262 -1.88 -5.10 12.57
N ARG A 263 -1.27 -4.39 13.51
CA ARG A 263 -0.17 -4.91 14.30
C ARG A 263 -0.67 -6.06 15.18
N ASP A 264 -0.32 -7.28 14.79
CA ASP A 264 -0.46 -8.44 15.66
C ASP A 264 0.83 -8.66 16.48
N GLY A 265 0.69 -8.81 17.80
CA GLY A 265 1.77 -9.12 18.72
C GLY A 265 2.35 -10.54 18.56
N SER A 266 1.74 -11.39 17.73
CA SER A 266 2.14 -12.79 17.53
C SER A 266 3.36 -12.99 16.61
N ARG A 267 3.99 -11.92 16.09
CA ARG A 267 5.09 -12.06 15.13
C ARG A 267 6.40 -12.54 15.78
N PRO A 268 7.09 -13.53 15.19
CA PRO A 268 8.43 -13.94 15.58
C PRO A 268 9.40 -12.75 15.55
N GLY A 269 10.13 -12.52 16.64
CA GLY A 269 11.04 -11.37 16.80
C GLY A 269 10.41 -10.17 17.50
N VAL A 270 9.09 -10.15 17.72
CA VAL A 270 8.43 -9.18 18.58
C VAL A 270 8.23 -9.81 19.96
N VAL A 271 9.30 -9.92 20.76
CA VAL A 271 9.13 -10.18 22.19
C VAL A 271 8.74 -8.86 22.85
N VAL A 272 7.45 -8.55 22.86
CA VAL A 272 6.95 -7.45 23.70
C VAL A 272 6.93 -7.96 25.14
N PHE A 273 7.94 -7.61 25.94
CA PHE A 273 7.83 -7.68 27.39
C PHE A 273 6.88 -6.58 27.85
N TYR A 274 5.57 -6.81 27.75
CA TYR A 274 4.60 -5.81 28.19
C TYR A 274 4.32 -6.00 29.68
N GLU A 275 5.00 -5.23 30.53
CA GLU A 275 4.40 -4.82 31.79
C GLU A 275 3.68 -3.48 31.54
N PRO A 276 2.35 -3.49 31.32
CA PRO A 276 1.62 -2.24 31.25
C PRO A 276 1.80 -1.52 32.59
N PRO A 277 2.32 -0.28 32.62
CA PRO A 277 2.21 0.51 33.83
C PRO A 277 0.72 0.65 34.17
N PRO A 278 0.31 0.45 35.44
CA PRO A 278 -1.07 0.18 35.82
C PRO A 278 -2.08 1.32 35.57
N ASN A 279 -1.70 2.43 34.92
CA ASN A 279 -2.57 3.61 34.82
C ASN A 279 -2.29 4.59 33.67
N ARG A 280 -1.72 4.16 32.54
CA ARG A 280 -1.65 5.02 31.33
C ARG A 280 -2.32 4.31 30.16
N GLY A 281 -3.53 4.77 29.82
CA GLY A 281 -4.28 4.32 28.66
C GLY A 281 -3.37 4.20 27.43
N MET A 282 -3.40 3.03 26.80
CA MET A 282 -2.61 2.77 25.60
C MET A 282 -3.11 3.67 24.46
N ALA A 283 -2.32 4.68 24.10
CA ALA A 283 -2.76 5.77 23.22
C ALA A 283 -2.61 5.48 21.71
N PHE A 284 -2.70 4.23 21.25
CA PHE A 284 -2.59 3.93 19.81
C PHE A 284 -3.54 2.81 19.31
N PRO A 285 -4.85 2.85 19.63
CA PRO A 285 -5.81 1.83 19.17
C PRO A 285 -5.83 1.65 17.64
N GLU A 286 -5.44 2.68 16.88
CA GLU A 286 -5.44 2.70 15.41
C GLU A 286 -4.44 1.70 14.77
N LEU A 287 -3.33 1.39 15.47
CA LEU A 287 -2.31 0.46 14.97
C LEU A 287 -2.68 -1.01 15.18
N PHE A 288 -3.43 -1.30 16.25
CA PHE A 288 -3.75 -2.65 16.68
C PHE A 288 -5.04 -3.19 16.08
N ASN A 289 -5.81 -2.34 15.38
CA ASN A 289 -7.03 -2.75 14.69
C ASN A 289 -6.79 -2.79 13.18
N ALA A 290 -7.13 -3.92 12.55
CA ALA A 290 -7.16 -3.99 11.10
C ALA A 290 -8.27 -3.06 10.61
N THR A 291 -8.02 -2.40 9.48
CA THR A 291 -9.00 -1.52 8.84
C THR A 291 -9.21 -2.05 7.43
N ASN A 292 -10.46 -2.22 7.05
CA ASN A 292 -10.81 -2.80 5.75
C ASN A 292 -11.80 -1.94 5.00
N LEU A 293 -11.82 -2.13 3.68
CA LEU A 293 -12.85 -1.59 2.81
C LEU A 293 -13.27 -2.66 1.81
N GLU A 294 -14.56 -2.74 1.56
CA GLU A 294 -15.14 -3.65 0.59
C GLU A 294 -15.76 -2.87 -0.57
N GLY A 295 -15.71 -3.43 -1.77
CA GLY A 295 -16.33 -2.85 -2.95
C GLY A 295 -16.63 -3.87 -4.03
N GLU A 296 -17.22 -3.38 -5.11
CA GLU A 296 -17.38 -4.11 -6.37
C GLU A 296 -16.60 -3.36 -7.44
N TYR A 297 -15.87 -4.09 -8.28
CA TYR A 297 -15.13 -3.55 -9.39
C TYR A 297 -15.68 -4.13 -10.69
N THR A 298 -16.14 -3.27 -11.60
CA THR A 298 -16.49 -3.66 -12.97
C THR A 298 -15.28 -3.45 -13.86
N LEU A 299 -14.89 -4.46 -14.63
CA LEU A 299 -13.79 -4.38 -15.59
C LEU A 299 -14.06 -3.27 -16.60
N ALA A 300 -13.06 -2.41 -16.82
CA ALA A 300 -13.09 -1.41 -17.87
C ALA A 300 -13.11 -2.10 -19.25
N LYS A 301 -13.96 -1.58 -20.14
CA LYS A 301 -14.08 -2.01 -21.54
C LYS A 301 -13.15 -1.21 -22.44
#